data_AF-A0A2V8RTP6-F1
#
_entry.id   AF-A0A2V8RTP6-F1
#
_cell.length_a   1.000
_cell.length_b   1.000
_cell.length_c   1.000
_cell.angle_alpha   90.00
_cell.angle_beta   90.00
_cell.angle_gamma   90.00
#
_symmetry.space_group_name_H-M   'P 1'
#
loop_
_entity.id
_entity.type
_entity.pdbx_description
1 polymer ?
#
loop_
_entity_poly.entity_id
_entity_poly.type
_entity_poly.pdbx_seq_one_letter_code
_entity_poly.pdbx_strand_id
1 'polypeptide(L)'
;NFFDILTGESLVRKYALGRGLLETESTIKHGLLVFDSYHAFRVMRRQLFLMHDISYNKGKSLAEYDSETIQRLVKAGEINSKDAAWIEKRRPDYELGLRNGLNVARLAEQLTGHLLQSDLMVGGKNLNFLQHFNKWVFQKVTRGAMIESYLYELERARKNHTDWTEDQRAGYAAKQVNVLMGNLQRQGIIKSETFRDLGQIAFLAPQWVESMAQLEVRGAKQLAQVPLDAVAKRRIQIGTSGKAVGTGILAFIVANQIVNMATRGKPTWENPEPGRKFDAFIPDVDATLNKTLGTKFEGGEGFWLSPLSDIAEMTHSYVMYGHRGNGILESSGKILENKLSPLGRAEEVMRTGRDYAGRRLDDRLTEAGKAMIPTPLPFAGAFSETPGQGQRQAYSTFGLKVDPASRSEMMTDKTLTERIDRTQKDKAERVPTYEGKAHAMEESGYQQQERAKRVVGGLEKKDRNWIESRNLLIPGIASTVRLGKNTVPLSNQELEKLEKYSREEVVKVVDSFREITDEFDSMTTTERQESFNRAISPALKRARGRVIEEIPIGDSSSDSNAQKVGKTRKRRYHVFGQ
;
A
#
# COMPACT_ATOMS: atom_id res chain seq x y z
N ASN A 1 -21.12 15.85 -29.93
CA ASN A 1 -20.22 17.01 -29.78
C ASN A 1 -19.32 16.74 -28.56
N PHE A 2 -18.00 16.71 -28.73
CA PHE A 2 -17.05 16.40 -27.64
C PHE A 2 -17.10 17.44 -26.51
N PHE A 3 -17.39 18.70 -26.85
CA PHE A 3 -17.58 19.77 -25.87
C PHE A 3 -18.76 19.48 -24.93
N ASP A 4 -19.89 19.01 -25.44
CA ASP A 4 -21.07 18.66 -24.63
C ASP A 4 -20.78 17.52 -23.64
N ILE A 5 -19.85 16.62 -23.97
CA ILE A 5 -19.41 15.53 -23.07
C ILE A 5 -18.57 16.08 -21.91
N LEU A 6 -17.82 17.15 -22.16
CA LEU A 6 -16.94 17.78 -21.17
C LEU A 6 -17.69 18.74 -20.24
N THR A 7 -18.73 19.42 -20.71
CA THR A 7 -19.41 20.49 -19.98
C THR A 7 -20.89 20.27 -19.72
N GLY A 8 -21.51 19.32 -20.42
CA GLY A 8 -22.93 19.02 -20.30
C GLY A 8 -23.27 17.98 -19.23
N GLU A 9 -24.55 17.65 -19.15
CA GLU A 9 -25.04 16.56 -18.28
C GLU A 9 -24.37 15.23 -18.63
N SER A 10 -24.16 14.40 -17.61
CA SER A 10 -23.53 13.09 -17.76
C SER A 10 -24.28 12.22 -18.78
N LEU A 11 -23.57 11.77 -19.82
CA LEU A 11 -24.09 10.80 -20.77
C LEU A 11 -24.45 9.46 -20.09
N VAL A 12 -23.73 9.10 -19.02
CA VAL A 12 -24.04 7.89 -18.23
C VAL A 12 -25.41 8.02 -17.58
N ARG A 13 -25.74 9.19 -17.04
CA ARG A 13 -27.05 9.45 -16.41
C ARG A 13 -28.18 9.64 -17.42
N LYS A 14 -27.85 10.03 -18.66
CA LYS A 14 -28.82 10.23 -19.74
C LYS A 14 -29.50 8.91 -20.18
N TYR A 15 -28.77 7.79 -20.14
CA TYR A 15 -29.29 6.50 -20.58
C TYR A 15 -29.73 5.61 -19.40
N ALA A 16 -30.81 4.84 -19.59
CA ALA A 16 -31.34 3.95 -18.57
C ALA A 16 -30.31 2.90 -18.10
N LEU A 17 -29.54 2.32 -19.04
CA LEU A 17 -28.48 1.37 -18.72
C LEU A 17 -27.39 1.99 -17.84
N GLY A 18 -26.93 3.20 -18.17
CA GLY A 18 -25.89 3.88 -17.38
C GLY A 18 -26.36 4.27 -15.98
N ARG A 19 -27.64 4.69 -15.83
CA ARG A 19 -28.25 4.89 -14.51
C ARG A 19 -28.32 3.59 -13.72
N GLY A 20 -28.74 2.50 -14.35
CA GLY A 20 -28.79 1.17 -13.72
C GLY A 20 -27.42 0.69 -13.24
N LEU A 21 -26.36 0.89 -14.04
CA LEU A 21 -24.99 0.56 -13.64
C LEU A 21 -24.51 1.42 -12.46
N LEU A 22 -24.76 2.72 -12.48
CA LEU A 22 -24.43 3.61 -11.35
C LEU A 22 -25.16 3.19 -10.07
N GLU A 23 -26.44 2.86 -10.16
CA GLU A 23 -27.26 2.43 -9.02
C GLU A 23 -26.82 1.07 -8.48
N THR A 24 -26.52 0.12 -9.36
CA THR A 24 -26.01 -1.20 -9.01
C THR A 24 -24.65 -1.07 -8.30
N GLU A 25 -23.73 -0.32 -8.88
CA GLU A 25 -22.40 -0.12 -8.30
C GLU A 25 -22.48 0.63 -6.96
N SER A 26 -23.30 1.68 -6.86
CA SER A 26 -23.57 2.37 -5.59
C SER A 26 -24.10 1.40 -4.52
N THR A 27 -24.98 0.48 -4.92
CA THR A 27 -25.57 -0.54 -4.04
C THR A 27 -24.53 -1.55 -3.57
N ILE A 28 -23.69 -2.07 -4.46
CA ILE A 28 -22.63 -3.04 -4.11
C ILE A 28 -21.61 -2.36 -3.17
N LYS A 29 -21.15 -1.15 -3.50
CA LYS A 29 -20.26 -0.37 -2.63
C LYS A 29 -20.86 -0.12 -1.26
N HIS A 30 -22.18 0.14 -1.18
CA HIS A 30 -22.86 0.27 0.10
C HIS A 30 -22.78 -1.01 0.93
N GLY A 31 -23.01 -2.16 0.30
CA GLY A 31 -22.86 -3.47 0.94
C GLY A 31 -21.44 -3.75 1.46
N LEU A 32 -20.40 -3.20 0.80
CA LEU A 32 -19.02 -3.26 1.31
C LEU A 32 -18.81 -2.42 2.58
N LEU A 33 -19.60 -1.36 2.76
CA LEU A 33 -19.45 -0.37 3.82
C LEU A 33 -20.43 -0.54 4.98
N VAL A 34 -21.13 -1.67 5.11
CA VAL A 34 -22.15 -1.89 6.16
C VAL A 34 -21.65 -1.58 7.59
N PHE A 35 -20.35 -1.68 7.87
CA PHE A 35 -19.71 -1.10 9.06
C PHE A 35 -18.48 -0.30 8.66
N ASP A 36 -18.64 1.01 8.46
CA ASP A 36 -17.60 1.86 7.90
C ASP A 36 -16.70 2.53 8.95
N SER A 37 -16.07 1.73 9.79
CA SER A 37 -15.05 2.25 10.71
C SER A 37 -13.80 2.71 9.95
N TYR A 38 -13.53 2.16 8.77
CA TYR A 38 -12.38 2.53 7.93
C TYR A 38 -12.35 4.03 7.63
N HIS A 39 -13.43 4.58 7.07
CA HIS A 39 -13.49 6.00 6.74
C HIS A 39 -13.54 6.86 8.00
N ALA A 40 -14.26 6.43 9.04
CA ALA A 40 -14.31 7.13 10.32
C ALA A 40 -12.90 7.35 10.89
N PHE A 41 -12.10 6.29 11.02
CA PHE A 41 -10.75 6.37 11.55
C PHE A 41 -9.81 7.17 10.64
N ARG A 42 -9.88 7.01 9.32
CA ARG A 42 -9.03 7.80 8.40
C ARG A 42 -9.33 9.30 8.49
N VAL A 43 -10.61 9.70 8.55
CA VAL A 43 -11.01 11.11 8.65
C VAL A 43 -10.58 11.70 9.99
N MET A 44 -10.87 11.02 11.11
CA MET A 44 -10.45 11.47 12.44
C MET A 44 -8.93 11.60 12.54
N ARG A 45 -8.18 10.64 11.97
CA ARG A 45 -6.73 10.68 11.93
C ARG A 45 -6.19 11.86 11.12
N ARG A 46 -6.78 12.16 9.95
CA ARG A 46 -6.40 13.34 9.15
C ARG A 46 -6.71 14.64 9.87
N GLN A 47 -7.83 14.71 10.59
CA GLN A 47 -8.16 15.84 11.47
C GLN A 47 -7.13 15.98 12.59
N LEU A 48 -6.77 14.88 13.28
CA LEU A 48 -5.75 14.86 14.32
C LEU A 48 -4.41 15.37 13.80
N PHE A 49 -3.94 14.92 12.64
CA PHE A 49 -2.65 15.36 12.11
C PHE A 49 -2.65 16.81 11.65
N LEU A 50 -3.81 17.34 11.26
CA LEU A 50 -3.93 18.73 10.89
C LEU A 50 -4.00 19.65 12.12
N MET A 51 -4.85 19.31 13.09
CA MET A 51 -5.26 20.19 14.18
C MET A 51 -4.63 19.84 15.53
N HIS A 52 -4.03 18.66 15.65
CA HIS A 52 -3.61 18.02 16.92
C HIS A 52 -4.77 17.76 17.88
N ASP A 53 -5.99 17.66 17.34
CA ASP A 53 -7.21 17.38 18.10
C ASP A 53 -8.15 16.54 17.24
N ILE A 54 -8.90 15.64 17.87
CA ILE A 54 -10.03 14.94 17.27
C ILE A 54 -11.27 15.51 17.92
N SER A 55 -12.03 16.28 17.15
CA SER A 55 -13.28 16.83 17.65
C SER A 55 -14.43 16.30 16.83
N TYR A 56 -15.33 15.61 17.53
CA TYR A 56 -16.62 15.14 17.03
C TYR A 56 -17.79 15.77 17.80
N ASN A 57 -17.54 16.87 18.52
CA ASN A 57 -18.55 17.48 19.39
C ASN A 57 -19.79 17.82 18.56
N LYS A 58 -20.93 17.22 18.95
CA LYS A 58 -22.24 17.39 18.29
C LYS A 58 -22.47 18.86 17.90
N GLY A 59 -22.21 19.79 18.83
CA GLY A 59 -22.40 21.23 18.62
C GLY A 59 -21.68 21.83 17.41
N LYS A 60 -20.43 21.44 17.11
CA LYS A 60 -19.66 22.12 16.06
C LYS A 60 -20.09 21.74 14.64
N SER A 61 -20.57 20.51 14.46
CA SER A 61 -21.19 20.06 13.21
C SER A 61 -22.51 20.78 12.89
N LEU A 62 -23.13 21.42 13.89
CA LEU A 62 -24.40 22.13 13.71
C LEU A 62 -24.24 23.53 13.11
N ALA A 63 -23.02 23.97 12.80
CA ALA A 63 -22.81 25.24 12.08
C ALA A 63 -23.56 25.32 10.74
N GLU A 64 -24.02 24.18 10.23
CA GLU A 64 -24.89 24.06 9.05
C GLU A 64 -26.36 24.44 9.25
N TYR A 65 -26.88 24.42 10.48
CA TYR A 65 -28.27 24.74 10.76
C TYR A 65 -28.46 26.25 10.98
N ASP A 66 -29.64 26.78 10.66
CA ASP A 66 -30.01 28.18 10.91
C ASP A 66 -30.18 28.51 12.41
N SER A 67 -30.24 29.81 12.74
CA SER A 67 -30.29 30.26 14.15
C SER A 67 -31.54 29.77 14.86
N GLU A 68 -32.67 29.70 14.16
CA GLU A 68 -33.93 29.24 14.72
C GLU A 68 -33.84 27.77 15.14
N THR A 69 -33.23 26.93 14.31
CA THR A 69 -32.99 25.52 14.58
C THR A 69 -32.02 25.35 15.74
N ILE A 70 -30.94 26.13 15.80
CA ILE A 70 -30.02 26.12 16.96
C ILE A 70 -30.74 26.49 18.25
N GLN A 71 -31.56 27.55 18.24
CA GLN A 71 -32.33 27.95 19.42
C GLN A 71 -33.35 26.88 19.84
N ARG A 72 -33.97 26.19 18.89
CA ARG A 72 -34.85 25.03 19.19
C ARG A 72 -34.07 23.90 19.85
N LEU A 73 -32.86 23.58 19.37
CA LEU A 73 -32.00 22.54 19.96
C LEU A 73 -31.53 22.93 21.37
N VAL A 74 -31.24 24.21 21.63
CA VAL A 74 -30.94 24.70 22.98
C VAL A 74 -32.15 24.55 23.90
N LYS A 75 -33.34 24.98 23.46
CA LYS A 75 -34.59 24.87 24.23
C LYS A 75 -34.97 23.41 24.52
N ALA A 76 -34.67 22.50 23.59
CA ALA A 76 -34.88 21.06 23.75
C ALA A 76 -33.81 20.39 24.64
N GLY A 77 -32.78 21.13 25.09
CA GLY A 77 -31.68 20.57 25.89
C GLY A 77 -30.73 19.66 25.10
N GLU A 78 -30.80 19.66 23.77
CA GLU A 78 -29.94 18.84 22.92
C GLU A 78 -28.52 19.39 22.78
N ILE A 79 -28.34 20.69 22.97
CA ILE A 79 -27.06 21.39 23.04
C ILE A 79 -27.06 22.42 24.17
N ASN A 80 -25.89 22.64 24.76
CA ASN A 80 -25.74 23.70 25.78
C ASN A 80 -25.57 25.08 25.11
N SER A 81 -25.83 26.15 25.86
CA SER A 81 -25.73 27.53 25.38
C SER A 81 -24.32 27.94 24.93
N LYS A 82 -23.27 27.30 25.45
CA LYS A 82 -21.88 27.57 25.06
C LYS A 82 -21.60 27.07 23.64
N ASP A 83 -22.10 25.89 23.28
CA ASP A 83 -22.00 25.33 21.94
C ASP A 83 -22.83 26.16 20.95
N ALA A 84 -24.02 26.61 21.34
CA ALA A 84 -24.84 27.52 20.53
C ALA A 84 -24.13 28.84 20.22
N ALA A 85 -23.54 29.49 21.24
CA ALA A 85 -22.77 30.72 21.04
C ALA A 85 -21.54 30.51 20.14
N TRP A 86 -20.87 29.35 20.26
CA TRP A 86 -19.78 29.00 19.35
C TRP A 86 -20.28 28.86 17.91
N ILE A 87 -21.41 28.18 17.70
CA ILE A 87 -22.02 27.99 16.38
C ILE A 87 -22.38 29.33 15.75
N GLU A 88 -23.10 30.19 16.46
CA GLU A 88 -23.52 31.50 15.96
C GLU A 88 -22.32 32.36 15.56
N LYS A 89 -21.24 32.32 16.35
CA LYS A 89 -19.99 33.04 16.03
C LYS A 89 -19.30 32.50 14.78
N ARG A 90 -19.39 31.19 14.51
CA ARG A 90 -18.65 30.52 13.43
C ARG A 90 -19.44 30.33 12.15
N ARG A 91 -20.76 30.46 12.18
CA ARG A 91 -21.62 30.29 11.01
C ARG A 91 -21.23 31.20 9.84
N PRO A 92 -20.93 32.50 10.01
CA PRO A 92 -20.53 33.34 8.88
C PRO A 92 -19.28 32.82 8.16
N ASP A 93 -18.31 32.30 8.92
CA ASP A 93 -17.10 31.69 8.35
C ASP A 93 -17.44 30.41 7.58
N TYR A 94 -18.33 29.57 8.11
CA TYR A 94 -18.82 28.38 7.44
C TYR A 94 -19.56 28.69 6.13
N GLU A 95 -20.48 29.66 6.13
CA GLU A 95 -21.20 30.13 4.95
C GLU A 95 -20.25 30.72 3.90
N LEU A 96 -19.24 31.48 4.35
CA LEU A 96 -18.15 31.93 3.50
C LEU A 96 -17.43 30.75 2.84
N GLY A 97 -17.19 29.66 3.57
CA GLY A 97 -16.59 28.44 3.05
C GLY A 97 -17.46 27.78 1.98
N LEU A 98 -18.76 27.63 2.25
CA LEU A 98 -19.70 27.06 1.27
C LEU A 98 -19.71 27.87 -0.03
N ARG A 99 -19.80 29.21 0.06
CA ARG A 99 -19.77 30.10 -1.11
C ARG A 99 -18.46 30.01 -1.88
N ASN A 100 -17.35 29.75 -1.18
CA ASN A 100 -16.01 29.61 -1.77
C ASN A 100 -15.61 28.15 -2.07
N GLY A 101 -16.59 27.23 -2.13
CA GLY A 101 -16.39 25.88 -2.66
C GLY A 101 -16.03 24.81 -1.64
N LEU A 102 -16.35 24.98 -0.35
CA LEU A 102 -16.25 23.91 0.64
C LEU A 102 -17.33 22.85 0.38
N ASN A 103 -16.92 21.60 0.21
CA ASN A 103 -17.83 20.50 -0.12
C ASN A 103 -18.27 19.76 1.16
N VAL A 104 -19.26 20.26 1.91
CA VAL A 104 -19.76 19.56 3.13
C VAL A 104 -21.11 18.88 2.90
N ALA A 105 -22.00 19.51 2.13
CA ALA A 105 -23.39 19.07 1.99
C ALA A 105 -23.54 17.75 1.23
N ARG A 106 -22.66 17.53 0.24
CA ARG A 106 -22.64 16.36 -0.63
C ARG A 106 -21.25 15.74 -0.53
N LEU A 107 -21.11 14.68 0.26
CA LEU A 107 -19.96 13.79 0.10
C LEU A 107 -20.13 13.19 -1.29
N ALA A 108 -19.16 13.39 -2.20
CA ALA A 108 -19.36 13.01 -3.59
C ALA A 108 -19.60 11.50 -3.79
N GLU A 109 -19.21 10.72 -2.78
CA GLU A 109 -19.46 9.29 -2.64
C GLU A 109 -20.72 9.01 -1.81
N GLN A 110 -21.65 9.97 -1.68
CA GLN A 110 -22.96 9.80 -1.04
C GLN A 110 -23.71 8.69 -1.76
N LEU A 111 -23.56 7.52 -1.16
CA LEU A 111 -24.52 6.46 -0.92
C LEU A 111 -25.94 6.95 -1.15
N THR A 112 -26.62 6.30 -2.08
CA THR A 112 -28.05 6.48 -2.36
C THR A 112 -28.85 6.55 -1.05
N GLY A 113 -29.55 7.66 -0.82
CA GLY A 113 -30.35 7.88 0.39
C GLY A 113 -31.45 6.84 0.63
N HIS A 114 -31.82 6.05 -0.39
CA HIS A 114 -32.89 5.04 -0.29
C HIS A 114 -32.45 3.75 0.43
N LEU A 115 -31.19 3.32 0.32
CA LEU A 115 -30.69 2.11 1.01
C LEU A 115 -30.35 2.35 2.47
N LEU A 116 -30.11 3.62 2.84
CA LEU A 116 -30.06 4.07 4.23
C LEU A 116 -31.45 3.98 4.93
N GLN A 117 -32.52 3.63 4.20
CA GLN A 117 -33.89 3.58 4.70
C GLN A 117 -34.52 2.16 4.67
N SER A 118 -33.90 1.16 4.03
CA SER A 118 -34.43 -0.21 3.98
C SER A 118 -33.83 -1.08 5.10
N ASP A 119 -34.64 -1.83 5.85
CA ASP A 119 -34.17 -2.71 6.93
C ASP A 119 -33.13 -3.74 6.41
N LEU A 120 -31.92 -3.74 6.98
CA LEU A 120 -30.93 -4.77 6.66
C LEU A 120 -31.24 -6.03 7.47
N MET A 121 -31.91 -6.98 6.82
CA MET A 121 -32.20 -8.30 7.37
C MET A 121 -31.13 -9.30 6.92
N VAL A 122 -30.32 -9.82 7.85
CA VAL A 122 -29.39 -10.94 7.56
C VAL A 122 -29.79 -12.12 8.44
N GLY A 123 -30.17 -13.23 7.80
CA GLY A 123 -30.61 -14.44 8.52
C GLY A 123 -31.82 -14.22 9.43
N GLY A 124 -32.75 -13.33 9.06
CA GLY A 124 -33.93 -12.99 9.85
C GLY A 124 -33.66 -12.06 11.05
N LYS A 125 -32.42 -11.59 11.25
CA LYS A 125 -32.07 -10.60 12.28
C LYS A 125 -31.98 -9.21 11.66
N ASN A 126 -32.63 -8.25 12.33
CA ASN A 126 -32.55 -6.84 12.01
C ASN A 126 -31.18 -6.29 12.46
N LEU A 127 -30.35 -5.85 11.51
CA LEU A 127 -29.02 -5.27 11.75
C LEU A 127 -29.01 -3.74 11.62
N ASN A 128 -30.13 -3.06 11.90
CA ASN A 128 -30.26 -1.61 11.73
C ASN A 128 -29.21 -0.79 12.50
N PHE A 129 -28.59 -1.32 13.57
CA PHE A 129 -27.50 -0.62 14.26
C PHE A 129 -26.31 -0.28 13.34
N LEU A 130 -26.01 -1.15 12.36
CA LEU A 130 -24.94 -0.96 11.37
C LEU A 130 -25.23 0.24 10.46
N GLN A 131 -26.50 0.41 10.09
CA GLN A 131 -26.95 1.58 9.33
C GLN A 131 -26.88 2.87 10.15
N HIS A 132 -27.28 2.82 11.43
CA HIS A 132 -27.18 3.97 12.33
C HIS A 132 -25.72 4.40 12.50
N PHE A 133 -24.80 3.44 12.61
CA PHE A 133 -23.37 3.71 12.65
C PHE A 133 -22.88 4.42 11.38
N ASN A 134 -23.20 3.90 10.19
CA ASN A 134 -22.80 4.55 8.93
C ASN A 134 -23.39 5.95 8.75
N LYS A 135 -24.67 6.14 9.09
CA LYS A 135 -25.29 7.48 9.13
C LYS A 135 -24.50 8.40 10.05
N TRP A 136 -24.14 7.93 11.24
CA TRP A 136 -23.33 8.69 12.18
C TRP A 136 -21.94 9.02 11.62
N VAL A 137 -21.24 8.07 11.00
CA VAL A 137 -19.92 8.30 10.37
C VAL A 137 -19.98 9.37 9.28
N PHE A 138 -20.91 9.27 8.34
CA PHE A 138 -20.95 10.18 7.19
C PHE A 138 -21.66 11.50 7.48
N GLN A 139 -22.77 11.48 8.23
CA GLN A 139 -23.58 12.67 8.48
C GLN A 139 -23.12 13.46 9.70
N LYS A 140 -22.38 12.86 10.63
CA LYS A 140 -21.90 13.57 11.84
C LYS A 140 -20.38 13.65 11.88
N VAL A 141 -19.67 12.53 11.90
CA VAL A 141 -18.21 12.51 12.08
C VAL A 141 -17.50 13.19 10.91
N THR A 142 -17.78 12.75 9.69
CA THR A 142 -17.08 13.25 8.49
C THR A 142 -17.40 14.72 8.22
N ARG A 143 -18.69 15.08 8.25
CA ARG A 143 -19.13 16.48 8.06
C ARG A 143 -18.58 17.41 9.14
N GLY A 144 -18.64 16.99 10.41
CA GLY A 144 -18.06 17.74 11.52
C GLY A 144 -16.56 17.96 11.34
N ALA A 145 -15.81 16.90 11.02
CA ALA A 145 -14.37 16.98 10.80
C ALA A 145 -14.02 17.92 9.64
N MET A 146 -14.81 17.93 8.55
CA MET A 146 -14.63 18.86 7.44
C MET A 146 -14.86 20.31 7.84
N ILE A 147 -15.96 20.61 8.54
CA ILE A 147 -16.29 21.97 9.00
C ILE A 147 -15.18 22.49 9.92
N GLU A 148 -14.78 21.69 10.91
CA GLU A 148 -13.77 22.11 11.88
C GLU A 148 -12.40 22.29 11.26
N SER A 149 -12.00 21.39 10.37
CA SER A 149 -10.75 21.52 9.62
C SER A 149 -10.76 22.79 8.75
N TYR A 150 -11.91 23.13 8.16
CA TYR A 150 -12.05 24.35 7.38
C TYR A 150 -11.92 25.61 8.23
N LEU A 151 -12.62 25.68 9.36
CA LEU A 151 -12.53 26.84 10.27
C LEU A 151 -11.11 27.02 10.78
N TYR A 152 -10.43 25.92 11.13
CA TYR A 152 -9.03 25.93 11.50
C TYR A 152 -8.13 26.47 10.38
N GLU A 153 -8.32 25.98 9.15
CA GLU A 153 -7.54 26.42 8.00
C GLU A 153 -7.81 27.84 7.56
N LEU A 154 -9.05 28.32 7.69
CA LEU A 154 -9.42 29.70 7.41
C LEU A 154 -8.68 30.66 8.36
N GLU A 155 -8.68 30.36 9.66
CA GLU A 155 -7.90 31.14 10.63
C GLU A 155 -6.40 31.14 10.30
N ARG A 156 -5.88 29.99 9.87
CA ARG A 156 -4.48 29.87 9.49
C ARG A 156 -4.17 30.68 8.23
N ALA A 157 -5.07 30.67 7.25
CA ALA A 157 -4.98 31.48 6.03
C ALA A 157 -5.05 32.98 6.36
N ARG A 158 -5.94 33.41 7.27
CA ARG A 158 -5.99 34.80 7.78
C ARG A 158 -4.67 35.25 8.38
N LYS A 159 -3.99 34.37 9.13
CA LYS A 159 -2.69 34.66 9.78
C LYS A 159 -1.51 34.65 8.81
N ASN A 160 -1.57 33.84 7.76
CA ASN A 160 -0.43 33.59 6.86
C ASN A 160 -0.50 34.38 5.55
N HIS A 161 -1.69 34.80 5.13
CA HIS A 161 -1.96 35.50 3.88
C HIS A 161 -2.71 36.81 4.16
N THR A 162 -2.05 37.73 4.87
CA THR A 162 -2.64 39.01 5.29
C THR A 162 -2.95 39.93 4.11
N ASP A 163 -2.31 39.69 2.96
CA ASP A 163 -2.48 40.37 1.68
C ASP A 163 -3.70 39.87 0.87
N TRP A 164 -4.24 38.70 1.19
CA TRP A 164 -5.37 38.12 0.46
C TRP A 164 -6.71 38.68 0.92
N THR A 165 -7.68 38.72 0.01
CA THR A 165 -9.08 38.97 0.38
C THR A 165 -9.65 37.80 1.18
N GLU A 166 -10.77 38.06 1.85
CA GLU A 166 -11.41 37.06 2.69
C GLU A 166 -11.94 35.86 1.89
N ASP A 167 -12.45 36.11 0.68
CA ASP A 167 -12.84 35.06 -0.27
C ASP A 167 -11.64 34.24 -0.77
N GLN A 168 -10.50 34.89 -1.06
CA GLN A 168 -9.29 34.17 -1.47
C GLN A 168 -8.80 33.22 -0.36
N ARG A 169 -8.82 33.65 0.90
CA ARG A 169 -8.47 32.82 2.06
C ARG A 169 -9.45 31.67 2.26
N ALA A 170 -10.74 31.94 2.14
CA ALA A 170 -11.78 30.93 2.25
C ALA A 170 -11.71 29.90 1.13
N GLY A 171 -11.53 30.33 -0.13
CA GLY A 171 -11.35 29.43 -1.27
C GLY A 171 -10.09 28.57 -1.15
N TYR A 172 -9.00 29.14 -0.63
CA TYR A 172 -7.80 28.37 -0.29
C TYR A 172 -8.10 27.32 0.78
N ALA A 173 -8.66 27.70 1.93
CA ALA A 173 -8.97 26.79 3.04
C ALA A 173 -9.91 25.66 2.60
N ALA A 174 -10.97 26.00 1.86
CA ALA A 174 -11.93 25.04 1.30
C ALA A 174 -11.25 24.02 0.39
N LYS A 175 -10.41 24.47 -0.55
CA LYS A 175 -9.67 23.59 -1.47
C LYS A 175 -8.72 22.66 -0.72
N GLN A 176 -8.04 23.15 0.33
CA GLN A 176 -7.13 22.32 1.11
C GLN A 176 -7.87 21.23 1.89
N VAL A 177 -9.00 21.58 2.52
CA VAL A 177 -9.81 20.63 3.29
C VAL A 177 -10.51 19.62 2.40
N ASN A 178 -11.02 20.03 1.24
CA ASN A 178 -11.62 19.11 0.27
C ASN A 178 -10.61 18.06 -0.22
N VAL A 179 -9.34 18.45 -0.47
CA VAL A 179 -8.27 17.52 -0.81
C VAL A 179 -7.92 16.62 0.38
N LEU A 180 -7.76 17.20 1.57
CA LEU A 180 -7.44 16.44 2.77
C LEU A 180 -8.53 15.40 3.11
N MET A 181 -9.80 15.73 2.93
CA MET A 181 -10.92 14.86 3.33
C MET A 181 -11.47 14.00 2.19
N GLY A 182 -10.91 14.12 0.98
CA GLY A 182 -11.31 13.29 -0.16
C GLY A 182 -12.64 13.64 -0.78
N ASN A 183 -13.10 14.89 -0.63
CA ASN A 183 -14.34 15.36 -1.21
C ASN A 183 -14.10 16.47 -2.25
N LEU A 184 -13.56 16.09 -3.42
CA LEU A 184 -13.14 17.04 -4.45
C LEU A 184 -14.32 17.60 -5.26
N GLN A 185 -15.37 16.82 -5.50
CA GLN A 185 -16.47 17.15 -6.43
C GLN A 185 -15.98 17.68 -7.79
N ARG A 186 -16.21 18.97 -8.09
CA ARG A 186 -15.77 19.63 -9.34
C ARG A 186 -14.35 20.20 -9.25
N GLN A 187 -13.71 20.11 -8.09
CA GLN A 187 -12.32 20.53 -7.87
C GLN A 187 -11.29 19.44 -8.24
N GLY A 188 -11.75 18.28 -8.67
CA GLY A 188 -10.89 17.23 -9.21
C GLY A 188 -10.31 17.57 -10.58
N ILE A 189 -9.33 16.78 -11.02
CA ILE A 189 -8.72 16.82 -12.34
C ILE A 189 -9.77 16.46 -13.39
N ILE A 190 -10.61 15.47 -13.08
CA ILE A 190 -11.72 15.06 -13.95
C ILE A 190 -12.92 15.99 -13.68
N LYS A 191 -13.09 17.00 -14.53
CA LYS A 191 -14.18 17.98 -14.42
C LYS A 191 -15.50 17.53 -15.04
N SER A 192 -15.44 16.74 -16.12
CA SER A 192 -16.61 16.24 -16.84
C SER A 192 -17.45 15.32 -15.97
N GLU A 193 -18.76 15.57 -15.92
CA GLU A 193 -19.66 14.72 -15.16
C GLU A 193 -19.73 13.29 -15.72
N THR A 194 -19.67 13.14 -17.04
CA THR A 194 -19.60 11.84 -17.72
C THR A 194 -18.39 11.02 -17.26
N PHE A 195 -17.19 11.60 -17.28
CA PHE A 195 -15.98 10.87 -16.89
C PHE A 195 -15.93 10.58 -15.38
N ARG A 196 -16.52 11.44 -14.55
CA ARG A 196 -16.66 11.15 -13.12
C ARG A 196 -17.60 9.97 -12.88
N ASP A 197 -18.72 9.91 -13.57
CA ASP A 197 -19.68 8.81 -13.44
C ASP A 197 -19.10 7.50 -13.97
N LEU A 198 -18.38 7.53 -15.10
CA LEU A 198 -17.62 6.37 -15.57
C LEU A 198 -16.56 5.95 -14.55
N GLY A 199 -15.85 6.90 -13.95
CA GLY A 199 -14.91 6.62 -12.87
C GLY A 199 -15.58 6.03 -11.62
N GLN A 200 -16.81 6.44 -11.31
CA GLN A 200 -17.59 5.85 -10.22
C GLN A 200 -18.01 4.41 -10.51
N ILE A 201 -18.27 4.06 -11.77
CA ILE A 201 -18.53 2.68 -12.18
C ILE A 201 -17.25 1.85 -12.13
N ALA A 202 -16.12 2.36 -12.65
CA ALA A 202 -14.89 1.60 -12.83
C ALA A 202 -14.02 1.48 -11.56
N PHE A 203 -14.06 2.49 -10.67
CA PHE A 203 -13.20 2.56 -9.50
C PHE A 203 -14.01 2.63 -8.21
N LEU A 204 -13.46 2.06 -7.14
CA LEU A 204 -14.11 1.99 -5.83
C LEU A 204 -14.37 3.39 -5.25
N ALA A 205 -13.35 4.25 -5.25
CA ALA A 205 -13.39 5.59 -4.65
C ALA A 205 -12.51 6.57 -5.47
N PRO A 206 -12.93 6.98 -6.68
CA PRO A 206 -12.09 7.75 -7.60
C PRO A 206 -11.68 9.11 -7.05
N GLN A 207 -12.58 9.81 -6.35
CA GLN A 207 -12.25 11.11 -5.77
C GLN A 207 -11.32 10.99 -4.57
N TRP A 208 -11.49 9.95 -3.76
CA TRP A 208 -10.55 9.64 -2.67
C TRP A 208 -9.14 9.33 -3.21
N VAL A 209 -9.03 8.52 -4.26
CA VAL A 209 -7.74 8.21 -4.90
C VAL A 209 -7.08 9.47 -5.45
N GLU A 210 -7.86 10.31 -6.14
CA GLU A 210 -7.35 11.56 -6.67
C GLU A 210 -6.92 12.51 -5.55
N SER A 211 -7.69 12.60 -4.48
CA SER A 211 -7.35 13.46 -3.34
C SER A 211 -6.10 12.98 -2.62
N MET A 212 -5.88 11.67 -2.49
CA MET A 212 -4.64 11.11 -1.95
C MET A 212 -3.44 11.50 -2.81
N ALA A 213 -3.54 11.33 -4.14
CA ALA A 213 -2.48 11.74 -5.05
C ALA A 213 -2.18 13.25 -4.93
N GLN A 214 -3.23 14.09 -4.89
CA GLN A 214 -3.05 15.53 -4.69
C GLN A 214 -2.46 15.87 -3.32
N LEU A 215 -2.88 15.18 -2.26
CA LEU A 215 -2.40 15.38 -0.89
C LEU A 215 -0.92 15.05 -0.78
N GLU A 216 -0.49 13.91 -1.32
CA GLU A 216 0.90 13.47 -1.31
C GLU A 216 1.80 14.38 -2.14
N VAL A 217 1.40 14.72 -3.37
CA VAL A 217 2.18 15.62 -4.24
C VAL A 217 2.34 17.01 -3.61
N ARG A 218 1.24 17.58 -3.08
CA ARG A 218 1.29 18.89 -2.40
C ARG A 218 2.06 18.82 -1.10
N GLY A 219 1.88 17.75 -0.32
CA GLY A 219 2.57 17.52 0.94
C GLY A 219 4.08 17.42 0.73
N ALA A 220 4.52 16.59 -0.22
CA ALA A 220 5.93 16.47 -0.60
C ALA A 220 6.51 17.81 -1.07
N LYS A 221 5.81 18.54 -1.93
CA LYS A 221 6.24 19.88 -2.39
C LYS A 221 6.39 20.85 -1.22
N GLN A 222 5.42 20.91 -0.31
CA GLN A 222 5.44 21.82 0.83
C GLN A 222 6.54 21.45 1.85
N LEU A 223 6.78 20.16 2.08
CA LEU A 223 7.87 19.69 2.93
C LEU A 223 9.25 19.97 2.30
N ALA A 224 9.40 19.79 0.99
CA ALA A 224 10.64 20.10 0.27
C ALA A 224 10.96 21.60 0.24
N GLN A 225 9.97 22.47 0.37
CA GLN A 225 10.16 23.92 0.45
C GLN A 225 10.72 24.39 1.79
N VAL A 226 10.49 23.65 2.89
CA VAL A 226 10.97 24.00 4.24
C VAL A 226 12.48 24.30 4.29
N PRO A 227 13.39 23.42 3.80
CA PRO A 227 14.82 23.73 3.80
C PRO A 227 15.17 24.92 2.91
N LEU A 228 14.49 25.10 1.79
CA LEU A 228 14.73 26.24 0.89
C LEU A 228 14.33 27.57 1.56
N ASP A 229 13.19 27.60 2.24
CA ASP A 229 12.75 28.77 2.99
C ASP A 229 13.65 29.06 4.18
N ALA A 230 14.15 28.01 4.87
CA ALA A 230 15.11 28.14 5.96
C ALA A 230 16.44 28.75 5.48
N VAL A 231 17.00 28.27 4.36
CA VAL A 231 18.22 28.84 3.76
C VAL A 231 17.99 30.27 3.27
N ALA A 232 16.84 30.54 2.68
CA ALA A 232 16.47 31.87 2.21
C ALA A 232 16.08 32.85 3.33
N LYS A 233 16.15 32.43 4.61
CA LYS A 233 15.69 33.19 5.79
C LYS A 233 14.25 33.70 5.66
N ARG A 234 13.43 32.98 4.90
CA ARG A 234 11.99 33.27 4.75
C ARG A 234 11.25 32.67 5.93
N ARG A 235 10.07 33.23 6.23
CA ARG A 235 9.18 32.64 7.24
C ARG A 235 8.78 31.25 6.76
N ILE A 236 9.17 30.21 7.49
CA ILE A 236 8.80 28.83 7.19
C ILE A 236 7.28 28.70 7.35
N GLN A 237 6.59 28.43 6.24
CA GLN A 237 5.15 28.23 6.22
C GLN A 237 4.84 26.88 5.60
N ILE A 238 4.54 25.89 6.44
CA ILE A 238 4.09 24.58 5.97
C ILE A 238 2.59 24.66 5.68
N GLY A 239 2.20 24.40 4.44
CA GLY A 239 0.80 24.36 4.04
C GLY A 239 0.03 23.17 4.64
N THR A 240 -1.28 23.10 4.38
CA THR A 240 -2.21 22.13 5.00
C THR A 240 -1.80 20.69 4.74
N SER A 241 -1.51 20.37 3.48
CA SER A 241 -1.10 19.03 3.05
C SER A 241 0.24 18.64 3.69
N GLY A 242 1.23 19.52 3.68
CA GLY A 242 2.54 19.29 4.26
C GLY A 242 2.47 19.09 5.77
N LYS A 243 1.61 19.86 6.46
CA LYS A 243 1.38 19.69 7.90
C LYS A 243 0.74 18.34 8.21
N ALA A 244 -0.37 18.01 7.55
CA ALA A 244 -1.07 16.75 7.79
C ALA A 244 -0.20 15.52 7.45
N VAL A 245 0.51 15.55 6.32
CA VAL A 245 1.43 14.48 5.91
C VAL A 245 2.63 14.40 6.85
N GLY A 246 3.29 15.53 7.15
CA GLY A 246 4.47 15.58 8.00
C GLY A 246 4.18 15.14 9.43
N THR A 247 3.13 15.70 10.06
CA THR A 247 2.68 15.29 11.39
C THR A 247 2.30 13.81 11.41
N GLY A 248 1.60 13.34 10.37
CA GLY A 248 1.21 11.92 10.25
C GLY A 248 2.42 10.99 10.19
N ILE A 249 3.40 11.28 9.34
CA ILE A 249 4.63 10.49 9.22
C ILE A 249 5.38 10.46 10.57
N LEU A 250 5.54 11.61 11.23
CA LEU A 250 6.22 11.69 12.52
C LEU A 250 5.49 10.89 13.61
N ALA A 251 4.17 11.01 13.69
CA ALA A 251 3.35 10.26 14.63
C ALA A 251 3.51 8.74 14.40
N PHE A 252 3.51 8.30 13.15
CA PHE A 252 3.74 6.90 12.81
C PHE A 252 5.17 6.43 13.12
N ILE A 253 6.20 7.25 12.89
CA ILE A 253 7.58 6.89 13.25
C ILE A 253 7.67 6.63 14.77
N VAL A 254 7.06 7.49 15.59
CA VAL A 254 7.04 7.32 17.05
C VAL A 254 6.23 6.10 17.47
N ALA A 255 5.00 5.96 16.94
CA ALA A 255 4.16 4.80 17.21
C ALA A 255 4.87 3.49 16.81
N ASN A 256 5.54 3.49 15.66
CA ASN A 256 6.29 2.34 15.18
C ASN A 256 7.49 2.01 16.08
N GLN A 257 8.17 3.00 16.68
CA GLN A 257 9.20 2.68 17.69
C GLN A 257 8.60 1.91 18.87
N ILE A 258 7.45 2.36 19.39
CA ILE A 258 6.78 1.73 20.53
C ILE A 258 6.35 0.31 20.16
N VAL A 259 5.67 0.14 19.03
CA VAL A 259 5.21 -1.17 18.55
C VAL A 259 6.40 -2.10 18.34
N ASN A 260 7.46 -1.65 17.66
CA ASN A 260 8.61 -2.50 17.37
C ASN A 260 9.43 -2.83 18.63
N MET A 261 9.52 -1.91 19.59
CA MET A 261 10.10 -2.21 20.90
C MET A 261 9.28 -3.28 21.63
N ALA A 262 7.95 -3.19 21.59
CA ALA A 262 7.08 -4.17 22.22
C ALA A 262 7.12 -5.55 21.54
N THR A 263 7.24 -5.60 20.21
CA THR A 263 7.18 -6.85 19.44
C THR A 263 8.54 -7.49 19.17
N ARG A 264 9.61 -6.70 19.07
CA ARG A 264 10.97 -7.16 18.75
C ARG A 264 12.03 -6.82 19.80
N GLY A 265 11.69 -6.08 20.85
CA GLY A 265 12.63 -5.67 21.89
C GLY A 265 13.71 -4.69 21.43
N LYS A 266 13.58 -4.11 20.22
CA LYS A 266 14.53 -3.19 19.62
C LYS A 266 13.82 -2.10 18.81
N PRO A 267 14.42 -0.91 18.68
CA PRO A 267 13.83 0.16 17.87
C PRO A 267 13.85 -0.20 16.37
N THR A 268 12.98 0.43 15.59
CA THR A 268 12.80 0.10 14.15
C THR A 268 14.04 0.36 13.30
N TRP A 269 14.92 1.30 13.68
CA TRP A 269 16.15 1.55 12.93
C TRP A 269 17.18 0.42 13.08
N GLU A 270 16.99 -0.49 14.04
CA GLU A 270 17.75 -1.73 14.21
C GLU A 270 17.08 -2.92 13.52
N ASN A 271 16.01 -2.71 12.76
CA ASN A 271 15.43 -3.77 11.95
C ASN A 271 16.47 -4.28 10.93
N PRO A 272 16.73 -5.59 10.88
CA PRO A 272 17.72 -6.17 9.99
C PRO A 272 17.22 -6.22 8.54
N GLU A 273 15.90 -6.20 8.31
CA GLU A 273 15.33 -6.24 6.98
C GLU A 273 15.60 -4.95 6.18
N PRO A 274 16.21 -5.04 4.99
CA PRO A 274 16.41 -3.89 4.12
C PRO A 274 15.09 -3.22 3.77
N GLY A 275 15.07 -1.87 3.76
CA GLY A 275 13.87 -1.09 3.45
C GLY A 275 12.83 -1.02 4.58
N ARG A 276 13.04 -1.72 5.71
CA ARG A 276 12.13 -1.72 6.88
C ARG A 276 12.62 -0.87 8.04
N LYS A 277 13.55 0.05 7.77
CA LYS A 277 13.92 1.10 8.72
C LYS A 277 12.70 2.00 8.89
N PHE A 278 12.28 2.23 10.13
CA PHE A 278 11.04 2.94 10.52
C PHE A 278 9.73 2.14 10.42
N ASP A 279 9.74 0.93 9.87
CA ASP A 279 8.56 0.05 9.86
C ASP A 279 8.50 -0.74 11.17
N ALA A 280 7.32 -0.88 11.75
CA ALA A 280 7.13 -1.76 12.91
C ALA A 280 6.70 -3.15 12.46
N PHE A 281 7.33 -4.18 13.02
CA PHE A 281 6.87 -5.54 12.83
C PHE A 281 5.75 -5.89 13.80
N ILE A 282 4.68 -6.47 13.27
CA ILE A 282 3.54 -6.94 14.03
C ILE A 282 3.46 -8.46 13.81
N PRO A 283 3.65 -9.29 14.84
CA PRO A 283 3.52 -10.73 14.69
C PRO A 283 2.07 -11.10 14.35
N ASP A 284 1.91 -12.20 13.61
CA ASP A 284 0.59 -12.74 13.37
C ASP A 284 0.06 -13.41 14.64
N VAL A 285 -1.01 -12.86 15.21
CA VAL A 285 -1.66 -13.42 16.41
C VAL A 285 -2.61 -14.56 16.07
N ASP A 286 -3.05 -14.69 14.81
CA ASP A 286 -3.87 -15.83 14.35
C ASP A 286 -3.08 -17.14 14.53
N ALA A 287 -1.74 -17.12 14.39
CA ALA A 287 -0.90 -18.29 14.69
C ALA A 287 -1.01 -18.79 16.14
N THR A 288 -1.23 -17.87 17.09
CA THR A 288 -1.29 -18.18 18.53
C THR A 288 -2.72 -18.50 18.98
N LEU A 289 -3.71 -17.76 18.44
CA LEU A 289 -5.12 -17.98 18.70
C LEU A 289 -5.65 -19.27 18.05
N ASN A 290 -5.24 -19.58 16.81
CA ASN A 290 -5.71 -20.80 16.12
C ASN A 290 -5.16 -22.07 16.78
N LYS A 291 -3.94 -22.02 17.34
CA LYS A 291 -3.38 -23.09 18.17
C LYS A 291 -4.19 -23.33 19.46
N THR A 292 -4.82 -22.27 19.99
CA THR A 292 -5.60 -22.31 21.24
C THR A 292 -7.06 -22.68 21.00
N LEU A 293 -7.64 -22.27 19.86
CA LEU A 293 -9.06 -22.46 19.51
C LEU A 293 -9.32 -23.65 18.57
N GLY A 294 -8.28 -24.36 18.11
CA GLY A 294 -8.43 -25.57 17.28
C GLY A 294 -8.99 -25.30 15.87
N THR A 295 -8.88 -24.07 15.37
CA THR A 295 -9.38 -23.66 14.05
C THR A 295 -8.35 -23.95 12.95
N LYS A 296 -8.82 -24.27 11.74
CA LYS A 296 -8.00 -24.68 10.57
C LYS A 296 -7.21 -23.54 9.90
N PHE A 297 -7.25 -22.32 10.41
CA PHE A 297 -6.62 -21.19 9.74
C PHE A 297 -5.11 -21.17 10.04
N GLU A 298 -4.29 -21.29 9.00
CA GLU A 298 -2.84 -21.20 9.13
C GLU A 298 -2.44 -19.80 9.60
N GLY A 299 -1.67 -19.72 10.68
CA GLY A 299 -1.07 -18.47 11.13
C GLY A 299 -0.07 -17.96 10.08
N GLY A 300 -0.19 -16.70 9.70
CA GLY A 300 0.74 -16.02 8.83
C GLY A 300 2.04 -15.62 9.52
N GLU A 301 2.88 -14.97 8.73
CA GLU A 301 4.27 -14.68 9.03
C GLU A 301 4.45 -13.36 9.82
N GLY A 302 3.38 -12.59 9.97
CA GLY A 302 3.38 -11.24 10.53
C GLY A 302 3.33 -10.16 9.45
N PHE A 303 3.25 -8.91 9.90
CA PHE A 303 3.02 -7.77 9.04
C PHE A 303 3.94 -6.60 9.37
N TRP A 304 4.20 -5.77 8.38
CA TRP A 304 4.89 -4.49 8.53
C TRP A 304 3.87 -3.37 8.57
N LEU A 305 3.93 -2.56 9.63
CA LEU A 305 3.23 -1.28 9.71
C LEU A 305 4.21 -0.19 9.28
N SER A 306 4.01 0.37 8.09
CA SER A 306 4.87 1.43 7.55
C SER A 306 4.26 2.82 7.75
N PRO A 307 5.05 3.86 8.09
CA PRO A 307 4.53 5.23 8.11
C PRO A 307 3.97 5.68 6.75
N LEU A 308 4.51 5.14 5.66
CA LEU A 308 4.13 5.53 4.30
C LEU A 308 2.90 4.75 3.79
N SER A 309 2.67 3.51 4.23
CA SER A 309 1.53 2.70 3.77
C SER A 309 0.18 3.37 4.06
N ASP A 310 0.14 4.22 5.08
CA ASP A 310 -1.06 4.89 5.57
C ASP A 310 -1.17 6.38 5.17
N ILE A 311 -0.05 7.11 5.25
CA ILE A 311 0.01 8.56 5.05
C ILE A 311 0.35 8.94 3.62
N ALA A 312 1.21 8.16 2.96
CA ALA A 312 1.70 8.37 1.60
C ALA A 312 1.48 7.11 0.76
N GLU A 313 0.23 6.64 0.73
CA GLU A 313 -0.18 5.34 0.20
C GLU A 313 0.20 5.14 -1.29
N MET A 314 0.08 6.18 -2.12
CA MET A 314 0.44 6.10 -3.53
C MET A 314 1.96 5.97 -3.67
N THR A 315 2.71 6.81 -2.96
CA THR A 315 4.17 6.77 -2.91
C THR A 315 4.68 5.41 -2.43
N HIS A 316 4.11 4.90 -1.34
CA HIS A 316 4.42 3.58 -0.79
C HIS A 316 4.18 2.47 -1.83
N SER A 317 3.04 2.51 -2.52
CA SER A 317 2.71 1.52 -3.55
C SER A 317 3.72 1.55 -4.70
N TYR A 318 4.11 2.74 -5.18
CA TYR A 318 5.14 2.87 -6.21
C TYR A 318 6.50 2.33 -5.77
N VAL A 319 6.91 2.62 -4.53
CA VAL A 319 8.17 2.10 -3.96
C VAL A 319 8.13 0.58 -3.87
N MET A 320 7.04 0.02 -3.36
CA MET A 320 6.88 -1.44 -3.21
C MET A 320 6.85 -2.16 -4.55
N TYR A 321 6.17 -1.62 -5.56
CA TYR A 321 6.16 -2.20 -6.91
C TYR A 321 7.48 -2.02 -7.63
N GLY A 322 8.16 -0.89 -7.46
CA GLY A 322 9.51 -0.66 -7.98
C GLY A 322 10.53 -1.65 -7.40
N HIS A 323 10.46 -1.95 -6.10
CA HIS A 323 11.31 -2.98 -5.48
C HIS A 323 11.04 -4.39 -6.01
N ARG A 324 9.85 -4.65 -6.55
CA ARG A 324 9.51 -5.91 -7.24
C ARG A 324 9.94 -5.95 -8.70
N GLY A 325 10.62 -4.91 -9.19
CA GLY A 325 11.10 -4.82 -10.58
C GLY A 325 10.05 -4.32 -11.57
N ASN A 326 8.89 -3.84 -11.10
CA ASN A 326 7.87 -3.32 -11.99
C ASN A 326 8.27 -1.92 -12.49
N GLY A 327 8.10 -1.66 -13.79
CA GLY A 327 8.25 -0.31 -14.33
C GLY A 327 7.19 0.66 -13.79
N ILE A 328 7.34 1.97 -14.06
CA ILE A 328 6.36 2.99 -13.63
C ILE A 328 4.97 2.68 -14.18
N LEU A 329 4.87 2.37 -15.48
CA LEU A 329 3.59 2.06 -16.13
C LEU A 329 2.92 0.81 -15.56
N GLU A 330 3.70 -0.24 -15.31
CA GLU A 330 3.19 -1.47 -14.70
C GLU A 330 2.77 -1.24 -13.24
N SER A 331 3.53 -0.44 -12.50
CA SER A 331 3.19 -0.04 -11.13
C SER A 331 1.90 0.78 -11.09
N SER A 332 1.72 1.72 -12.02
CA SER A 332 0.47 2.48 -12.16
C SER A 332 -0.71 1.56 -12.50
N GLY A 333 -0.53 0.60 -13.40
CA GLY A 333 -1.54 -0.41 -13.74
C GLY A 333 -1.96 -1.21 -12.51
N LYS A 334 -1.00 -1.78 -11.77
CA LYS A 334 -1.25 -2.53 -10.53
C LYS A 334 -1.90 -1.68 -9.44
N ILE A 335 -1.54 -0.41 -9.32
CA ILE A 335 -2.21 0.51 -8.38
C ILE A 335 -3.68 0.70 -8.79
N LEU A 336 -3.95 0.94 -10.07
CA LEU A 336 -5.31 1.13 -10.58
C LEU A 336 -6.16 -0.12 -10.43
N GLU A 337 -5.63 -1.30 -10.74
CA GLU A 337 -6.28 -2.61 -10.55
C GLU A 337 -6.75 -2.80 -9.10
N ASN A 338 -5.90 -2.44 -8.13
CA ASN A 338 -6.26 -2.49 -6.70
C ASN A 338 -7.31 -1.46 -6.27
N LYS A 339 -7.62 -0.47 -7.11
CA LYS A 339 -8.67 0.54 -6.88
C LYS A 339 -9.92 0.29 -7.71
N LEU A 340 -9.98 -0.79 -8.50
CA LEU A 340 -11.18 -1.13 -9.25
C LEU A 340 -12.37 -1.39 -8.32
N SER A 341 -13.53 -0.96 -8.77
CA SER A 341 -14.83 -1.30 -8.19
C SER A 341 -15.13 -2.80 -8.33
N PRO A 342 -16.09 -3.35 -7.57
CA PRO A 342 -16.67 -4.66 -7.84
C PRO A 342 -16.97 -4.94 -9.31
N LEU A 343 -17.68 -4.06 -10.02
CA LEU A 343 -17.94 -4.23 -11.46
C LEU A 343 -16.66 -4.15 -12.29
N GLY A 344 -15.76 -3.22 -12.00
CA GLY A 344 -14.48 -3.10 -12.70
C GLY A 344 -13.57 -4.31 -12.49
N ARG A 345 -13.58 -4.90 -11.29
CA ARG A 345 -12.87 -6.16 -11.00
C ARG A 345 -13.51 -7.32 -11.73
N ALA A 346 -14.83 -7.40 -11.78
CA ALA A 346 -15.53 -8.45 -12.53
C ALA A 346 -15.19 -8.38 -14.02
N GLU A 347 -15.19 -7.17 -14.61
CA GLU A 347 -14.73 -6.95 -15.98
C GLU A 347 -13.27 -7.40 -16.16
N GLU A 348 -12.38 -7.01 -15.25
CA GLU A 348 -10.97 -7.36 -15.31
C GLU A 348 -10.74 -8.87 -15.21
N VAL A 349 -11.48 -9.56 -14.34
CA VAL A 349 -11.48 -11.03 -14.22
C VAL A 349 -11.93 -11.68 -15.53
N MET A 350 -13.02 -11.20 -16.12
CA MET A 350 -13.52 -11.71 -17.40
C MET A 350 -12.50 -11.51 -18.54
N ARG A 351 -11.90 -10.32 -18.59
CA ARG A 351 -10.94 -9.92 -19.61
C ARG A 351 -9.63 -10.70 -19.51
N THR A 352 -9.05 -10.77 -18.32
CA THR A 352 -7.73 -11.37 -18.10
C THR A 352 -7.79 -12.88 -17.87
N GLY A 353 -8.93 -13.40 -17.42
CA GLY A 353 -9.07 -14.77 -16.94
C GLY A 353 -8.21 -15.04 -15.71
N ARG A 354 -7.93 -13.99 -14.90
CA ARG A 354 -7.13 -14.09 -13.69
C ARG A 354 -7.89 -13.52 -12.50
N ASP A 355 -7.66 -14.10 -11.33
CA ASP A 355 -8.18 -13.55 -10.08
C ASP A 355 -7.32 -12.39 -9.54
N TYR A 356 -7.73 -11.83 -8.40
CA TYR A 356 -7.01 -10.74 -7.73
C TYR A 356 -5.58 -11.15 -7.26
N ALA A 357 -5.30 -12.44 -7.18
CA ALA A 357 -3.98 -12.98 -6.83
C ALA A 357 -3.13 -13.30 -8.09
N GLY A 358 -3.65 -13.04 -9.29
CA GLY A 358 -2.99 -13.30 -10.56
C GLY A 358 -3.06 -14.75 -11.03
N ARG A 359 -3.80 -15.61 -10.33
CA ARG A 359 -3.98 -17.03 -10.68
C ARG A 359 -4.89 -17.12 -11.89
N ARG A 360 -4.56 -17.99 -12.85
CA ARG A 360 -5.43 -18.28 -13.98
C ARG A 360 -6.69 -18.99 -13.49
N LEU A 361 -7.81 -18.66 -14.12
CA LEU A 361 -9.13 -19.16 -13.75
C LEU A 361 -9.68 -20.07 -14.85
N ASP A 362 -10.13 -21.26 -14.45
CA ASP A 362 -10.87 -22.18 -15.31
C ASP A 362 -12.30 -21.68 -15.55
N ASP A 363 -12.93 -21.10 -14.54
CA ASP A 363 -14.27 -20.50 -14.63
C ASP A 363 -14.23 -19.00 -14.28
N ARG A 364 -14.19 -18.18 -15.33
CA ARG A 364 -14.15 -16.72 -15.22
C ARG A 364 -15.48 -16.14 -14.76
N LEU A 365 -16.60 -16.75 -15.13
CA LEU A 365 -17.93 -16.21 -14.88
C LEU A 365 -18.27 -16.30 -13.39
N THR A 366 -17.97 -17.44 -12.77
CA THR A 366 -18.16 -17.64 -11.33
C THR A 366 -17.30 -16.67 -10.52
N GLU A 367 -16.03 -16.48 -10.90
CA GLU A 367 -15.13 -15.56 -10.19
C GLU A 367 -15.47 -14.08 -10.42
N ALA A 368 -15.91 -13.71 -11.62
CA ALA A 368 -16.47 -12.38 -11.88
C ALA A 368 -17.72 -12.14 -11.03
N GLY A 369 -18.59 -13.15 -10.91
CA GLY A 369 -19.75 -13.13 -10.00
C GLY A 369 -19.33 -12.92 -8.54
N LYS A 370 -18.31 -13.65 -8.06
CA LYS A 370 -17.76 -13.48 -6.71
C LYS A 370 -17.18 -12.09 -6.47
N ALA A 371 -16.50 -11.50 -7.48
CA ALA A 371 -15.96 -10.15 -7.39
C ALA A 371 -17.05 -9.07 -7.21
N MET A 372 -18.28 -9.36 -7.64
CA MET A 372 -19.45 -8.49 -7.46
C MET A 372 -20.16 -8.68 -6.12
N ILE A 373 -19.86 -9.73 -5.35
CA ILE A 373 -20.54 -9.99 -4.07
C ILE A 373 -20.08 -8.93 -3.06
N PRO A 374 -21.00 -8.13 -2.49
CA PRO A 374 -20.64 -7.17 -1.47
C PRO A 374 -20.34 -7.89 -0.15
N THR A 375 -19.09 -8.29 0.06
CA THR A 375 -18.64 -8.72 1.39
C THR A 375 -18.22 -7.49 2.18
N PRO A 376 -18.87 -7.15 3.31
CA PRO A 376 -18.47 -5.98 4.09
C PRO A 376 -16.99 -6.07 4.41
N LEU A 377 -16.26 -4.96 4.27
CA LEU A 377 -14.81 -4.94 4.43
C LEU A 377 -14.38 -5.71 5.69
N PRO A 378 -14.93 -5.47 6.90
CA PRO A 378 -14.52 -6.17 8.11
C PRO A 378 -14.61 -7.72 8.06
N PHE A 379 -15.42 -8.27 7.16
CA PHE A 379 -15.64 -9.71 7.00
C PHE A 379 -15.00 -10.30 5.73
N ALA A 380 -14.47 -9.47 4.82
CA ALA A 380 -13.87 -9.94 3.57
C ALA A 380 -12.67 -10.87 3.78
N GLY A 381 -11.95 -10.69 4.89
CA GLY A 381 -10.84 -11.56 5.28
C GLY A 381 -11.23 -12.83 6.02
N ALA A 382 -12.45 -12.91 6.59
CA ALA A 382 -12.88 -14.02 7.45
C ALA A 382 -13.09 -15.33 6.69
N PHE A 383 -13.31 -15.25 5.37
CA PHE A 383 -13.51 -16.41 4.49
C PHE A 383 -12.29 -16.69 3.60
N SER A 384 -11.20 -15.95 3.78
CA SER A 384 -9.98 -16.13 2.98
C SER A 384 -9.10 -17.22 3.58
N GLU A 385 -8.64 -18.15 2.74
CA GLU A 385 -7.63 -19.15 3.12
C GLU A 385 -6.21 -18.56 3.23
N THR A 386 -6.02 -17.29 2.85
CA THR A 386 -4.72 -16.61 2.95
C THR A 386 -4.34 -16.41 4.43
N PRO A 387 -3.17 -16.92 4.88
CA PRO A 387 -2.72 -16.78 6.26
C PRO A 387 -2.69 -15.32 6.75
N GLY A 388 -3.23 -15.10 7.95
CA GLY A 388 -3.24 -13.79 8.61
C GLY A 388 -4.13 -12.72 7.98
N GLN A 389 -4.95 -13.09 7.00
CA GLN A 389 -5.87 -12.17 6.35
C GLN A 389 -6.93 -11.62 7.32
N GLY A 390 -7.32 -12.39 8.34
CA GLY A 390 -8.22 -11.94 9.42
C GLY A 390 -7.63 -10.77 10.19
N GLN A 391 -6.40 -10.90 10.68
CA GLN A 391 -5.70 -9.80 11.36
C GLN A 391 -5.46 -8.58 10.45
N ARG A 392 -5.06 -8.78 9.19
CA ARG A 392 -4.95 -7.67 8.21
C ARG A 392 -6.27 -6.94 8.04
N GLN A 393 -7.36 -7.71 7.96
CA GLN A 393 -8.69 -7.16 7.83
C GLN A 393 -9.05 -6.34 9.07
N ALA A 394 -8.76 -6.83 10.27
CA ALA A 394 -8.96 -6.10 11.52
C ALA A 394 -8.18 -4.77 11.54
N TYR A 395 -6.90 -4.75 11.16
CA TYR A 395 -6.15 -3.49 11.04
C TYR A 395 -6.76 -2.54 10.02
N SER A 396 -7.16 -3.07 8.87
CA SER A 396 -7.82 -2.26 7.85
C SER A 396 -9.16 -1.72 8.33
N THR A 397 -9.91 -2.42 9.18
CA THR A 397 -11.14 -1.91 9.82
C THR A 397 -10.85 -0.65 10.67
N PHE A 398 -9.66 -0.55 11.26
CA PHE A 398 -9.19 0.65 11.98
C PHE A 398 -8.50 1.68 11.08
N GLY A 399 -8.57 1.53 9.77
CA GLY A 399 -7.94 2.46 8.84
C GLY A 399 -6.42 2.35 8.77
N LEU A 400 -5.83 1.23 9.22
CA LEU A 400 -4.40 0.95 9.17
C LEU A 400 -4.08 -0.03 8.04
N LYS A 401 -3.01 0.25 7.29
CA LYS A 401 -2.52 -0.62 6.22
C LYS A 401 -1.24 -1.31 6.62
N VAL A 402 -1.29 -2.63 6.67
CA VAL A 402 -0.15 -3.47 6.97
C VAL A 402 0.24 -4.32 5.76
N ASP A 403 1.54 -4.40 5.51
CA ASP A 403 2.12 -5.21 4.45
C ASP A 403 2.47 -6.61 4.97
N PRO A 404 2.16 -7.69 4.26
CA PRO A 404 2.62 -9.01 4.65
C PRO A 404 4.16 -9.05 4.63
N ALA A 405 4.76 -9.59 5.69
CA ALA A 405 6.18 -9.90 5.70
C ALA A 405 6.44 -11.01 4.67
N SER A 406 7.45 -10.79 3.82
CA SER A 406 7.88 -11.81 2.86
C SER A 406 8.69 -12.90 3.55
N ARG A 407 8.70 -14.07 2.92
CA ARG A 407 9.45 -15.22 3.43
C ARG A 407 10.94 -14.91 3.61
N SER A 408 11.55 -14.17 2.67
CA SER A 408 12.97 -13.79 2.75
C SER A 408 13.25 -12.78 3.85
N GLU A 409 12.33 -11.85 4.12
CA GLU A 409 12.42 -10.93 5.27
C GLU A 409 12.43 -11.71 6.59
N MET A 410 11.55 -12.71 6.71
CA MET A 410 11.51 -13.56 7.92
C MET A 410 12.70 -14.50 8.11
N MET A 411 13.49 -14.74 7.07
CA MET A 411 14.69 -15.57 7.20
C MET A 411 15.87 -14.78 7.76
N THR A 412 15.81 -13.45 7.78
CA THR A 412 16.95 -12.58 8.10
C THR A 412 17.56 -12.86 9.47
N ASP A 413 16.72 -13.12 10.48
CA ASP A 413 17.18 -13.40 11.85
C ASP A 413 17.27 -14.91 12.18
N LYS A 414 17.01 -15.79 11.20
CA LYS A 414 17.02 -17.24 11.41
C LYS A 414 18.36 -17.85 11.01
N THR A 415 18.85 -18.75 11.84
CA THR A 415 19.99 -19.62 11.55
C THR A 415 19.65 -20.59 10.43
N LEU A 416 20.68 -21.15 9.78
CA LEU A 416 20.49 -22.12 8.70
C LEU A 416 19.67 -23.35 9.11
N THR A 417 19.83 -23.81 10.34
CA THR A 417 19.10 -24.94 10.93
C THR A 417 17.61 -24.62 11.05
N GLU A 418 17.26 -23.48 11.65
CA GLU A 418 15.87 -23.05 11.80
C GLU A 418 15.17 -22.86 10.44
N ARG A 419 15.91 -22.43 9.42
CA ARG A 419 15.39 -22.30 8.06
C ARG A 419 15.14 -23.65 7.40
N ILE A 420 15.99 -24.65 7.66
CA ILE A 420 15.80 -26.02 7.17
C ILE A 420 14.56 -26.63 7.81
N ASP A 421 14.45 -26.57 9.13
CA ASP A 421 13.32 -27.11 9.89
C ASP A 421 12.01 -26.47 9.44
N ARG A 422 12.00 -25.15 9.27
CA ARG A 422 10.86 -24.42 8.72
C ARG A 422 10.50 -24.89 7.31
N THR A 423 11.49 -25.01 6.42
CA THR A 423 11.24 -25.44 5.03
C THR A 423 10.67 -26.86 4.99
N GLN A 424 11.08 -27.74 5.90
CA GLN A 424 10.53 -29.09 6.02
C GLN A 424 9.11 -29.08 6.55
N LYS A 425 8.85 -28.28 7.60
CA LYS A 425 7.51 -28.07 8.14
C LYS A 425 6.54 -27.53 7.08
N ASP A 426 6.93 -26.49 6.36
CA ASP A 426 6.12 -25.90 5.28
C ASP A 426 5.80 -26.91 4.17
N LYS A 427 6.76 -27.80 3.83
CA LYS A 427 6.55 -28.86 2.83
C LYS A 427 5.61 -29.97 3.31
N ALA A 428 5.57 -30.22 4.61
CA ALA A 428 4.66 -31.18 5.22
C ALA A 428 3.24 -30.60 5.34
N GLU A 429 3.13 -29.30 5.59
CA GLU A 429 1.84 -28.61 5.79
C GLU A 429 1.18 -28.20 4.46
N ARG A 430 1.95 -27.87 3.42
CA ARG A 430 1.41 -27.40 2.12
C ARG A 430 1.71 -28.39 1.01
N VAL A 431 0.69 -29.13 0.56
CA VAL A 431 0.74 -29.89 -0.70
C VAL A 431 0.56 -28.90 -1.86
N PRO A 432 1.60 -28.58 -2.64
CA PRO A 432 1.47 -27.55 -3.67
C PRO A 432 0.66 -28.13 -4.84
N THR A 433 -0.39 -27.41 -5.27
CA THR A 433 -1.11 -27.72 -6.49
C THR A 433 -0.18 -27.63 -7.71
N TYR A 434 -0.50 -28.36 -8.78
CA TYR A 434 0.30 -28.33 -10.01
C TYR A 434 0.48 -26.91 -10.56
N GLU A 435 -0.60 -26.13 -10.55
CA GLU A 435 -0.60 -24.73 -10.96
C GLU A 435 0.21 -23.82 -10.03
N GLY A 436 0.14 -24.05 -8.71
CA GLY A 436 0.97 -23.33 -7.74
C GLY A 436 2.46 -23.57 -7.98
N LYS A 437 2.85 -24.79 -8.39
CA LYS A 437 4.24 -25.09 -8.78
C LYS A 437 4.62 -24.38 -10.08
N ALA A 438 3.76 -24.39 -11.09
CA ALA A 438 4.02 -23.73 -12.36
C ALA A 438 4.19 -22.20 -12.19
N HIS A 439 3.28 -21.56 -11.46
CA HIS A 439 3.36 -20.13 -11.15
C HIS A 439 4.62 -19.79 -10.33
N ALA A 440 4.92 -20.57 -9.29
CA ALA A 440 6.13 -20.37 -8.50
C ALA A 440 7.41 -20.56 -9.33
N MET A 441 7.41 -21.49 -10.29
CA MET A 441 8.54 -21.67 -11.22
C MET A 441 8.70 -20.47 -12.14
N GLU A 442 7.62 -20.00 -12.76
CA GLU A 442 7.62 -18.81 -13.63
C GLU A 442 8.09 -17.57 -12.88
N GLU A 443 7.51 -17.31 -11.71
CA GLU A 443 7.88 -16.18 -10.85
C GLU A 443 9.33 -16.28 -10.39
N SER A 444 9.79 -17.48 -10.00
CA SER A 444 11.18 -17.68 -9.62
C SER A 444 12.15 -17.45 -10.78
N GLY A 445 11.77 -17.82 -12.01
CA GLY A 445 12.56 -17.58 -13.22
C GLY A 445 12.66 -16.10 -13.54
N TYR A 446 11.53 -15.39 -13.49
CA TYR A 446 11.49 -13.93 -13.66
C TYR A 446 12.37 -13.21 -12.62
N GLN A 447 12.20 -13.53 -11.33
CA GLN A 447 13.00 -12.93 -10.27
C GLN A 447 14.51 -13.23 -10.39
N GLN A 448 14.87 -14.42 -10.91
CA GLN A 448 16.25 -14.78 -11.19
C GLN A 448 16.88 -13.90 -12.27
N GLN A 449 16.11 -13.63 -13.33
CA GLN A 449 16.53 -12.75 -14.42
C GLN A 449 16.61 -11.29 -13.96
N GLU A 450 15.64 -10.81 -13.18
CA GLU A 450 15.67 -9.46 -12.63
C GLU A 450 16.87 -9.24 -11.70
N ARG A 451 17.26 -10.24 -10.90
CA ARG A 451 18.51 -10.18 -10.12
C ARG A 451 19.74 -10.09 -11.00
N ALA A 452 19.80 -10.86 -12.09
CA ALA A 452 20.90 -10.77 -13.05
C ALA A 452 20.98 -9.37 -13.68
N LYS A 453 19.84 -8.78 -14.07
CA LYS A 453 19.76 -7.40 -14.55
C LYS A 453 20.24 -6.38 -13.52
N ARG A 454 19.87 -6.53 -12.24
CA ARG A 454 20.38 -5.65 -11.17
C ARG A 454 21.88 -5.76 -10.97
N VAL A 455 22.43 -6.97 -11.08
CA VAL A 455 23.88 -7.19 -11.05
C VAL A 455 24.55 -6.44 -12.19
N VAL A 456 24.08 -6.57 -13.43
CA VAL A 456 24.61 -5.83 -14.60
C VAL A 456 24.43 -4.32 -14.44
N GLY A 457 23.25 -3.88 -14.04
CA GLY A 457 22.91 -2.46 -13.87
C GLY A 457 23.72 -1.78 -12.78
N GLY A 458 24.21 -2.54 -11.80
CA GLY A 458 25.07 -2.07 -10.72
C GLY A 458 26.58 -2.16 -11.00
N LEU A 459 27.01 -2.53 -12.21
CA LEU A 459 28.41 -2.49 -12.64
C LEU A 459 28.84 -1.06 -13.00
N GLU A 460 30.15 -0.82 -13.05
CA GLU A 460 30.67 0.42 -13.64
C GLU A 460 30.27 0.53 -15.10
N LYS A 461 30.09 1.77 -15.59
CA LYS A 461 29.64 2.05 -16.96
C LYS A 461 30.48 1.33 -18.02
N LYS A 462 31.80 1.21 -17.80
CA LYS A 462 32.72 0.53 -18.73
C LYS A 462 32.43 -0.97 -18.86
N ASP A 463 32.11 -1.65 -17.76
CA ASP A 463 31.87 -3.11 -17.73
C ASP A 463 30.47 -3.42 -18.24
N ARG A 464 29.49 -2.62 -17.82
CA ARG A 464 28.13 -2.71 -18.33
C ARG A 464 28.09 -2.52 -19.84
N ASN A 465 28.71 -1.46 -20.35
CA ASN A 465 28.76 -1.19 -21.80
C ASN A 465 29.48 -2.31 -22.57
N TRP A 466 30.51 -2.93 -21.98
CA TRP A 466 31.22 -4.04 -22.61
C TRP A 466 30.30 -5.26 -22.80
N ILE A 467 29.48 -5.58 -21.80
CA ILE A 467 28.47 -6.65 -21.86
C ILE A 467 27.35 -6.30 -22.85
N GLU A 468 26.78 -5.09 -22.73
CA GLU A 468 25.62 -4.65 -23.53
C GLU A 468 25.96 -4.52 -25.02
N SER A 469 27.13 -3.96 -25.36
CA SER A 469 27.57 -3.83 -26.77
C SER A 469 27.76 -5.17 -27.48
N ARG A 470 27.90 -6.26 -26.73
CA ARG A 470 28.08 -7.62 -27.24
C ARG A 470 26.82 -8.48 -27.10
N ASN A 471 25.70 -7.88 -26.69
CA ASN A 471 24.42 -8.55 -26.45
C ASN A 471 24.53 -9.77 -25.53
N LEU A 472 25.42 -9.72 -24.53
CA LEU A 472 25.65 -10.83 -23.62
C LEU A 472 24.60 -10.85 -22.50
N LEU A 473 24.05 -12.03 -22.24
CA LEU A 473 23.11 -12.28 -21.16
C LEU A 473 23.81 -12.96 -19.98
N ILE A 474 23.52 -12.50 -18.78
CA ILE A 474 23.95 -13.17 -17.54
C ILE A 474 22.89 -14.22 -17.15
N PRO A 475 23.28 -15.46 -16.83
CA PRO A 475 22.37 -16.46 -16.31
C PRO A 475 21.61 -15.99 -15.07
N GLY A 476 20.36 -16.43 -14.94
CA GLY A 476 19.51 -16.08 -13.79
C GLY A 476 20.15 -16.47 -12.45
N ILE A 477 20.07 -15.56 -11.47
CA ILE A 477 20.69 -15.74 -10.15
C ILE A 477 19.64 -16.25 -9.16
N ALA A 478 19.71 -17.53 -8.77
CA ALA A 478 18.77 -18.15 -7.83
C ALA A 478 18.80 -17.49 -6.43
N SER A 479 17.61 -17.30 -5.84
CA SER A 479 17.43 -16.83 -4.46
C SER A 479 17.46 -17.95 -3.42
N THR A 480 17.91 -19.14 -3.82
CA THR A 480 17.96 -20.32 -2.96
C THR A 480 19.33 -20.98 -3.01
N VAL A 481 19.67 -21.65 -1.92
CA VAL A 481 20.89 -22.43 -1.77
C VAL A 481 20.53 -23.88 -1.46
N ARG A 482 21.28 -24.81 -2.06
CA ARG A 482 21.10 -26.24 -1.83
C ARG A 482 22.04 -26.69 -0.71
N LEU A 483 21.46 -27.23 0.36
CA LEU A 483 22.16 -27.72 1.54
C LEU A 483 21.78 -29.17 1.76
N GLY A 484 22.63 -30.08 1.30
CA GLY A 484 22.31 -31.51 1.22
C GLY A 484 21.10 -31.77 0.31
N LYS A 485 20.04 -32.35 0.88
CA LYS A 485 18.76 -32.60 0.18
C LYS A 485 17.80 -31.42 0.22
N ASN A 486 18.07 -30.41 1.05
CA ASN A 486 17.18 -29.28 1.26
C ASN A 486 17.55 -28.10 0.35
N THR A 487 16.53 -27.37 -0.11
CA THR A 487 16.70 -26.09 -0.82
C THR A 487 16.17 -25.01 0.11
N VAL A 488 17.04 -24.09 0.51
CA VAL A 488 16.76 -23.09 1.52
C VAL A 488 16.77 -21.70 0.87
N PRO A 489 15.74 -20.86 1.09
CA PRO A 489 15.75 -19.50 0.57
C PRO A 489 16.78 -18.63 1.30
N LEU A 490 17.41 -17.73 0.55
CA LEU A 490 18.28 -16.68 1.08
C LEU A 490 17.44 -15.55 1.69
N SER A 491 17.96 -14.94 2.76
CA SER A 491 17.39 -13.70 3.32
C SER A 491 17.66 -12.50 2.41
N ASN A 492 16.97 -11.38 2.61
CA ASN A 492 17.22 -10.17 1.82
C ASN A 492 18.67 -9.67 1.94
N GLN A 493 19.24 -9.70 3.16
CA GLN A 493 20.64 -9.34 3.36
C GLN A 493 21.61 -10.26 2.61
N GLU A 494 21.32 -11.56 2.60
CA GLU A 494 22.12 -12.54 1.86
C GLU A 494 21.96 -12.39 0.35
N LEU A 495 20.78 -11.97 -0.13
CA LEU A 495 20.56 -11.63 -1.52
C LEU A 495 21.33 -10.37 -1.93
N GLU A 496 21.38 -9.34 -1.08
CA GLU A 496 22.21 -8.15 -1.32
C GLU A 496 23.70 -8.50 -1.39
N LYS A 497 24.17 -9.35 -0.46
CA LYS A 497 25.54 -9.90 -0.51
C LYS A 497 25.77 -10.73 -1.77
N LEU A 498 24.79 -11.54 -2.17
CA LEU A 498 24.87 -12.33 -3.40
C LEU A 498 24.98 -11.44 -4.63
N GLU A 499 24.18 -10.38 -4.70
CA GLU A 499 24.26 -9.40 -5.79
C GLU A 499 25.62 -8.69 -5.80
N LYS A 500 26.14 -8.30 -4.62
CA LYS A 500 27.47 -7.70 -4.49
C LYS A 500 28.59 -8.65 -4.97
N TYR A 501 28.62 -9.88 -4.46
CA TYR A 501 29.65 -10.85 -4.85
C TYR A 501 29.51 -11.30 -6.30
N SER A 502 28.28 -11.34 -6.82
CA SER A 502 28.06 -11.60 -8.25
C SER A 502 28.64 -10.49 -9.10
N ARG A 503 28.49 -9.21 -8.72
CA ARG A 503 29.13 -8.09 -9.43
C ARG A 503 30.65 -8.22 -9.45
N GLU A 504 31.26 -8.50 -8.30
CA GLU A 504 32.71 -8.71 -8.20
C GLU A 504 33.19 -9.85 -9.12
N GLU A 505 32.45 -10.96 -9.18
CA GLU A 505 32.79 -12.10 -10.04
C GLU A 505 32.53 -11.82 -11.52
N VAL A 506 31.49 -11.04 -11.86
CA VAL A 506 31.23 -10.61 -13.24
C VAL A 506 32.36 -9.74 -13.76
N VAL A 507 32.85 -8.78 -12.97
CA VAL A 507 33.97 -7.91 -13.36
C VAL A 507 35.21 -8.74 -13.71
N LYS A 508 35.58 -9.72 -12.86
CA LYS A 508 36.71 -10.62 -13.14
C LYS A 508 36.55 -11.39 -14.46
N VAL A 509 35.33 -11.85 -14.76
CA VAL A 509 35.05 -12.55 -16.01
C VAL A 509 35.17 -11.57 -17.19
N VAL A 510 34.58 -10.38 -17.10
CA VAL A 510 34.72 -9.34 -18.14
C VAL A 510 36.20 -9.00 -18.39
N ASP A 511 36.99 -8.84 -17.33
CA ASP A 511 38.42 -8.53 -17.46
C ASP A 511 39.20 -9.66 -18.15
N SER A 512 38.90 -10.92 -17.84
CA SER A 512 39.51 -12.06 -18.56
C SER A 512 39.17 -12.10 -20.05
N PHE A 513 37.95 -11.68 -20.44
CA PHE A 513 37.59 -11.57 -21.85
C PHE A 513 38.15 -10.33 -22.53
N ARG A 514 38.47 -9.27 -21.77
CA ARG A 514 39.14 -8.09 -22.31
C ARG A 514 40.53 -8.43 -22.84
N GLU A 515 41.24 -9.33 -22.16
CA GLU A 515 42.57 -9.80 -22.59
C GLU A 515 42.55 -10.54 -23.93
N ILE A 516 41.41 -11.12 -24.30
CA ILE A 516 41.20 -11.87 -25.55
C ILE A 516 40.12 -11.22 -26.43
N THR A 517 39.93 -9.89 -26.35
CA THR A 517 38.79 -9.21 -26.99
C THR A 517 38.73 -9.46 -28.49
N ASP A 518 39.87 -9.42 -29.19
CA ASP A 518 39.90 -9.57 -30.64
C ASP A 518 39.45 -10.97 -31.09
N GLU A 519 39.91 -12.02 -30.40
CA GLU A 519 39.47 -13.40 -30.63
C GLU A 519 38.00 -13.56 -30.27
N PHE A 520 37.59 -13.02 -29.12
CA PHE A 520 36.21 -13.11 -28.65
C PHE A 520 35.23 -12.39 -29.58
N ASP A 521 35.57 -11.21 -30.09
CA ASP A 521 34.71 -10.43 -30.99
C ASP A 521 34.68 -11.00 -32.42
N SER A 522 35.62 -11.88 -32.77
CA SER A 522 35.59 -12.65 -34.03
C SER A 522 34.58 -13.81 -34.02
N MET A 523 34.13 -14.23 -32.83
CA MET A 523 33.16 -15.32 -32.67
C MET A 523 31.74 -14.89 -33.05
N THR A 524 30.90 -15.85 -33.46
CA THR A 524 29.47 -15.61 -33.64
C THR A 524 28.80 -15.22 -32.31
N THR A 525 27.63 -14.58 -32.37
CA THR A 525 26.87 -14.21 -31.16
C THR A 525 26.58 -15.43 -30.27
N THR A 526 26.27 -16.58 -30.85
CA THR A 526 26.02 -17.83 -30.11
C THR A 526 27.28 -18.32 -29.41
N GLU A 527 28.41 -18.38 -30.12
CA GLU A 527 29.69 -18.81 -29.56
C GLU A 527 30.17 -17.87 -28.45
N ARG A 528 30.01 -16.55 -28.62
CA ARG A 528 30.29 -15.56 -27.56
C ARG A 528 29.46 -15.82 -26.32
N GLN A 529 28.16 -16.03 -26.48
CA GLN A 529 27.27 -16.31 -25.36
C GLN A 529 27.61 -17.63 -24.66
N GLU A 530 27.96 -18.68 -25.40
CA GLU A 530 28.38 -19.97 -24.84
C GLU A 530 29.71 -19.89 -24.10
N SER A 531 30.71 -19.23 -24.68
CA SER A 531 32.01 -18.98 -24.04
C SER A 531 31.85 -18.12 -22.79
N PHE A 532 31.06 -17.06 -22.85
CA PHE A 532 30.74 -16.22 -21.70
C PHE A 532 29.99 -17.03 -20.62
N ASN A 533 28.99 -17.84 -21.00
CA ASN A 533 28.25 -18.69 -20.06
C ASN A 533 29.14 -19.71 -19.34
N ARG A 534 30.12 -20.29 -20.05
CA ARG A 534 31.12 -21.22 -19.49
C ARG A 534 31.99 -20.55 -18.42
N ALA A 535 32.34 -19.28 -18.58
CA ALA A 535 33.12 -18.54 -17.60
C ALA A 535 32.27 -17.98 -16.45
N ILE A 536 31.09 -17.43 -16.75
CA ILE A 536 30.27 -16.72 -15.77
C ILE A 536 29.51 -17.66 -14.84
N SER A 537 29.08 -18.84 -15.30
CA SER A 537 28.31 -19.77 -14.45
C SER A 537 29.12 -20.28 -13.24
N PRO A 538 30.39 -20.70 -13.39
CA PRO A 538 31.27 -20.99 -12.25
C PRO A 538 31.51 -19.78 -11.34
N ALA A 539 31.61 -18.58 -11.91
CA ALA A 539 31.84 -17.35 -11.17
C ALA A 539 30.65 -16.99 -10.25
N LEU A 540 29.43 -17.05 -10.78
CA LEU A 540 28.20 -16.88 -9.99
C LEU A 540 28.04 -17.98 -8.92
N LYS A 541 28.54 -19.20 -9.19
CA LYS A 541 28.58 -20.28 -8.21
C LYS A 541 29.57 -19.97 -7.07
N ARG A 542 30.72 -19.35 -7.35
CA ARG A 542 31.67 -18.87 -6.32
C ARG A 542 31.08 -17.74 -5.49
N ALA A 543 30.42 -16.76 -6.13
CA ALA A 543 29.71 -15.69 -5.42
C ALA A 543 28.68 -16.26 -4.43
N ARG A 544 27.90 -17.26 -4.86
CA ARG A 544 26.96 -17.97 -3.99
C ARG A 544 27.67 -18.75 -2.87
N GLY A 545 28.81 -19.37 -3.15
CA GLY A 545 29.65 -20.05 -2.15
C GLY A 545 30.08 -19.11 -1.03
N ARG A 546 30.53 -17.89 -1.38
CA ARG A 546 30.91 -16.86 -0.40
C ARG A 546 29.76 -16.45 0.51
N VAL A 547 28.56 -16.24 -0.06
CA VAL A 547 27.37 -15.95 0.77
C VAL A 547 27.09 -17.09 1.74
N ILE A 548 27.14 -18.34 1.25
CA ILE A 548 26.88 -19.55 2.03
C ILE A 548 27.87 -19.73 3.20
N GLU A 549 29.12 -19.27 3.05
CA GLU A 549 30.16 -19.31 4.08
C GLU A 549 29.89 -18.32 5.23
N GLU A 550 29.19 -17.23 4.95
CA GLU A 550 28.86 -16.19 5.92
C GLU A 550 27.55 -16.43 6.69
N ILE A 551 26.74 -17.42 6.29
CA ILE A 551 25.47 -17.71 6.97
C ILE A 551 25.75 -18.39 8.32
N PRO A 552 25.26 -17.86 9.46
CA PRO A 552 25.38 -18.50 10.75
C PRO A 552 24.75 -19.90 10.75
N ILE A 553 25.55 -20.90 11.15
CA ILE A 553 25.05 -22.26 11.41
C ILE A 553 24.67 -22.26 12.89
N GLY A 554 23.38 -22.35 13.19
CA GLY A 554 22.92 -22.46 14.58
C GLY A 554 23.38 -23.78 15.20
N ASP A 555 23.57 -23.79 16.52
CA ASP A 555 23.89 -25.01 17.26
C ASP A 555 22.69 -25.97 17.23
N SER A 556 22.74 -26.99 16.36
CA SER A 556 21.74 -28.06 16.38
C SER A 556 22.21 -29.19 17.31
N SER A 557 21.51 -29.41 18.42
CA SER A 557 21.66 -30.61 19.26
C SER A 557 21.06 -31.88 18.62
N SER A 558 20.37 -31.74 17.49
CA SER A 558 19.67 -32.84 16.82
C SER A 558 19.81 -32.80 15.29
N ASP A 559 21.03 -32.93 14.74
CA ASP A 559 21.18 -33.72 13.50
C ASP A 559 22.65 -33.92 13.08
N SER A 560 23.01 -35.20 12.86
CA SER A 560 24.33 -35.61 12.37
C SER A 560 24.64 -35.13 10.94
N ASN A 561 23.63 -34.62 10.21
CA ASN A 561 23.76 -34.12 8.84
C ASN A 561 24.27 -32.67 8.77
N ALA A 562 23.87 -31.78 9.70
CA ALA A 562 24.37 -30.40 9.74
C ALA A 562 25.86 -30.36 10.11
N GLN A 563 26.28 -31.18 11.08
CA GLN A 563 27.69 -31.37 11.43
C GLN A 563 28.52 -32.00 10.29
N LYS A 564 27.94 -32.92 9.50
CA LYS A 564 28.61 -33.46 8.30
C LYS A 564 28.81 -32.40 7.23
N VAL A 565 27.87 -31.47 7.02
CA VAL A 565 28.05 -30.35 6.09
C VAL A 565 29.13 -29.38 6.57
N GLY A 566 29.18 -29.07 7.89
CA GLY A 566 30.25 -28.27 8.50
C GLY A 566 31.64 -28.94 8.43
N LYS A 567 31.74 -30.26 8.64
CA LYS A 567 33.00 -31.02 8.53
C LYS A 567 33.45 -31.25 7.08
N THR A 568 32.53 -31.40 6.14
CA THR A 568 32.87 -31.53 4.70
C THR A 568 33.30 -30.18 4.10
N ARG A 569 32.81 -29.05 4.64
CA ARG A 569 33.22 -27.69 4.25
C ARG A 569 34.70 -27.41 4.50
N LYS A 570 35.27 -27.81 5.64
CA LYS A 570 36.71 -27.61 5.92
C LYS A 570 37.64 -28.39 4.98
N ARG A 571 37.18 -29.47 4.36
CA ARG A 571 38.03 -30.30 3.47
C ARG A 571 38.03 -29.87 2.00
N ARG A 572 36.99 -29.20 1.48
CA ARG A 572 36.93 -28.84 0.04
C ARG A 572 37.60 -27.53 -0.34
N TYR A 573 37.85 -26.63 0.61
CA TYR A 573 38.52 -25.35 0.33
C TYR A 573 40.02 -25.35 0.63
N HIS A 574 40.56 -26.45 1.18
CA HIS A 574 42.00 -26.62 1.39
C HIS A 574 42.72 -27.33 0.22
N VAL A 575 42.04 -27.57 -0.89
CA VAL A 575 42.66 -28.18 -2.09
C VAL A 575 42.41 -27.25 -3.28
N PHE A 576 42.94 -26.03 -3.21
CA PHE A 576 43.31 -25.17 -4.34
C PHE A 576 44.17 -24.05 -3.76
N GLY A 577 45.39 -24.42 -3.38
CA GLY A 577 46.44 -23.55 -2.90
C GLY A 577 47.74 -24.32 -3.08
N GLN A 578 48.45 -23.94 -4.16
CA GLN A 578 49.56 -24.62 -4.85
C GLN A 578 49.14 -25.68 -5.86
#